data_AF-A0A947NYS4-F1
#
_entry.id   AF-A0A947NYS4-F1
#
_cell.length_a   1.000
_cell.length_b   1.000
_cell.length_c   1.000
_cell.angle_alpha   90.00
_cell.angle_beta   90.00
_cell.angle_gamma   90.00
#
_symmetry.space_group_name_H-M   'P 1'
#
loop_
_entity.id
_entity.type
_entity.pdbx_description
1 polymer ?
#
loop_
_entity_poly.entity_id
_entity_poly.type
_entity_poly.pdbx_seq_one_letter_code
_entity_poly.pdbx_strand_id
1 'polypeptide(L)'
;MTNDQATRYKQISNTKIQIPKLVIGICFLVLVWLLFLVSWSFATTLERGISPPVRNENPPLFEEVYRIRLENKIGGTIEVSEDEGQSWAPVGQVLYPTTKVSKNGYAAAKWVAPGRVSATAVNAIHIKTGALDKERTIFSLLPKEFLKPPGKYRSFLSPDSSIYTSIPAGQAIFGGGFSPFVGNLVMLSSNAQPVISLPQDYTPKVDDTLYILVDRPLEYPREIVFENRFGGRISLEYLSGEKKVVGEVLRPVSGVGRFEGSLYADPGRIRANHAGVIDVSVSPLNSLGGFQIVPALHGQDMEYVKKMTQWMVIGPVDVEDPSLEGVAPFFKFFIQPVYQPTDLESADWEEKLLGRFLVEVKYDGSEEWQPMPVFELERNFPLPGWANSALDKVGHFRILFPIDDNGGN
;
A
#
# COMPACT_ATOMS: atom_id res chain seq x y z
N MET A 1 45.04 32.71 67.08
CA MET A 1 44.32 31.64 67.81
C MET A 1 42.93 31.57 67.21
N THR A 2 42.43 30.49 66.63
CA THR A 2 42.69 29.04 66.79
C THR A 2 42.33 28.33 65.46
N ASN A 3 43.25 27.73 64.72
CA ASN A 3 43.82 26.38 64.86
C ASN A 3 42.83 25.18 64.96
N ASP A 4 41.58 25.29 64.46
CA ASP A 4 40.60 24.20 64.60
C ASP A 4 39.76 23.84 63.34
N GLN A 5 40.06 24.38 62.16
CA GLN A 5 39.36 23.99 60.90
C GLN A 5 40.22 23.22 59.89
N ALA A 6 41.54 23.15 60.07
CA ALA A 6 42.43 22.41 59.18
C ALA A 6 42.48 20.89 59.47
N THR A 7 41.93 20.43 60.59
CA THR A 7 42.00 19.03 61.03
C THR A 7 40.81 18.18 60.55
N ARG A 8 39.66 18.79 60.22
CA ARG A 8 38.45 18.04 59.80
C ARG A 8 38.44 17.56 58.35
N TYR A 9 39.23 18.17 57.46
CA TYR A 9 39.29 17.73 56.05
C TYR A 9 40.29 16.60 55.77
N LYS A 10 41.11 16.21 56.75
CA LYS A 10 42.10 15.13 56.59
C LYS A 10 41.65 13.75 57.09
N GLN A 11 40.40 13.62 57.54
CA GLN A 11 39.90 12.38 58.16
C GLN A 11 38.82 11.63 57.33
N ILE A 12 38.44 12.13 56.15
CA ILE A 12 37.43 11.47 55.29
C ILE A 12 38.07 10.73 54.08
N SER A 13 39.37 10.87 53.83
CA SER A 13 40.01 10.28 52.64
C SER A 13 40.62 8.88 52.84
N ASN A 14 40.38 8.18 53.95
CA ASN A 14 41.03 6.88 54.23
C ASN A 14 40.10 5.76 54.71
N THR A 15 38.78 5.88 54.51
CA THR A 15 37.88 4.75 54.72
C THR A 15 37.89 3.86 53.47
N LYS A 16 38.83 2.91 53.41
CA LYS A 16 38.72 1.78 52.47
C LYS A 16 37.48 0.99 52.85
N ILE A 17 36.41 1.13 52.07
CA ILE A 17 35.25 0.24 52.14
C ILE A 17 35.75 -1.14 51.71
N GLN A 18 36.04 -2.02 52.68
CA GLN A 18 36.28 -3.43 52.42
C GLN A 18 34.93 -4.08 52.10
N ILE A 19 34.60 -4.15 50.82
CA ILE A 19 33.50 -5.00 50.36
C ILE A 19 33.98 -6.46 50.54
N PRO A 20 33.26 -7.31 51.30
CA PRO A 20 33.66 -8.69 51.48
C PRO A 20 33.77 -9.38 50.11
N LYS A 21 34.83 -10.17 49.88
CA LYS A 21 35.03 -10.92 48.62
C LYS A 21 33.81 -11.79 48.26
N LEU A 22 33.02 -12.21 49.25
CA LEU A 22 31.76 -12.94 49.08
C LEU A 22 30.66 -12.09 48.41
N VAL A 23 30.56 -10.79 48.72
CA VAL A 23 29.58 -9.87 48.13
C VAL A 23 29.94 -9.56 46.67
N ILE A 24 31.24 -9.44 46.36
CA ILE A 24 31.72 -9.27 44.97
C ILE A 24 31.41 -10.53 44.14
N GLY A 25 31.60 -11.72 44.71
CA GLY A 25 31.28 -12.99 44.04
C GLY A 25 29.79 -13.16 43.76
N ILE A 26 28.91 -12.81 44.71
CA ILE A 26 27.46 -12.89 44.53
C ILE A 26 26.97 -11.85 43.51
N CYS A 27 27.46 -10.60 43.56
CA CYS A 27 27.12 -9.59 42.56
C CYS A 27 27.60 -9.98 41.15
N PHE A 28 28.76 -10.62 41.02
CA PHE A 28 29.26 -11.10 39.73
C PHE A 28 28.42 -12.27 39.19
N LEU A 29 28.01 -13.21 40.05
CA LEU A 29 27.11 -14.31 39.68
C LEU A 29 25.71 -13.81 39.28
N VAL A 30 25.16 -12.82 39.97
CA VAL A 30 23.87 -12.18 39.63
C VAL A 30 23.98 -11.39 38.32
N LEU A 31 25.10 -10.70 38.08
CA LEU A 31 25.33 -9.98 36.83
C LEU A 31 25.48 -10.95 35.64
N VAL A 32 26.19 -12.07 35.83
CA VAL A 32 26.32 -13.13 34.81
C VAL A 32 24.97 -13.79 34.56
N TRP A 33 24.17 -14.07 35.59
CA TRP A 33 22.80 -14.58 35.44
C TRP A 33 21.87 -13.60 34.72
N LEU A 34 21.96 -12.30 35.02
CA LEU A 34 21.22 -11.26 34.32
C LEU A 34 21.68 -11.15 32.86
N LEU A 35 22.97 -11.27 32.57
CA LEU A 35 23.49 -11.30 31.19
C LEU A 35 23.03 -12.56 30.42
N PHE A 36 22.87 -13.70 31.10
CA PHE A 36 22.26 -14.91 30.52
C PHE A 36 20.73 -14.80 30.34
N LEU A 37 20.03 -14.05 31.19
CA LEU A 37 18.59 -13.75 31.02
C LEU A 37 18.33 -12.70 29.93
N VAL A 38 19.25 -11.76 29.72
CA VAL A 38 19.13 -10.68 28.72
C VAL A 38 19.53 -11.16 27.31
N SER A 39 20.29 -12.26 27.19
CA SER A 39 20.74 -12.78 25.88
C SER A 39 19.70 -13.61 25.13
N TRP A 40 18.47 -13.73 25.65
CA TRP A 40 17.34 -14.40 24.98
C TRP A 40 16.16 -13.46 24.70
N SER A 41 16.35 -12.15 24.82
CA SER A 41 15.47 -11.18 24.18
C SER A 41 16.04 -10.84 22.81
N PHE A 42 15.96 -11.78 21.87
CA PHE A 42 16.01 -11.37 20.47
C PHE A 42 14.81 -10.44 20.29
N ALA A 43 15.06 -9.17 20.02
CA ALA A 43 14.04 -8.34 19.38
C ALA A 43 13.64 -9.13 18.14
N THR A 44 12.43 -9.70 18.12
CA THR A 44 11.92 -10.44 16.99
C THR A 44 11.94 -9.48 15.80
N THR A 45 12.89 -9.70 14.90
CA THR A 45 12.91 -8.97 13.64
C THR A 45 11.68 -9.44 12.90
N LEU A 46 10.72 -8.55 12.67
CA LEU A 46 9.51 -8.85 11.92
C LEU A 46 9.92 -9.33 10.53
N GLU A 47 9.94 -10.66 10.31
CA GLU A 47 10.25 -11.22 9.01
C GLU A 47 9.04 -11.03 8.08
N ARG A 48 9.26 -10.95 6.78
CA ARG A 48 8.18 -10.83 5.79
C ARG A 48 7.81 -12.21 5.27
N GLY A 49 6.53 -12.46 5.03
CA GLY A 49 6.11 -13.74 4.47
C GLY A 49 4.60 -13.98 4.51
N ILE A 50 4.21 -15.16 4.07
CA ILE A 50 2.82 -15.60 4.09
C ILE A 50 2.54 -16.20 5.46
N SER A 51 1.71 -15.53 6.26
CA SER A 51 1.24 -16.06 7.54
C SER A 51 0.15 -17.13 7.33
N PRO A 52 -0.03 -18.07 8.28
CA PRO A 52 -1.06 -19.11 8.18
C PRO A 52 -2.47 -18.59 7.86
N PRO A 53 -2.97 -17.47 8.45
CA PRO A 53 -4.32 -16.97 8.18
C PRO A 53 -4.59 -16.53 6.74
N VAL A 54 -3.55 -16.14 5.99
CA VAL A 54 -3.68 -15.66 4.59
C VAL A 54 -3.09 -16.63 3.57
N ARG A 55 -2.84 -17.89 3.97
CA ARG A 55 -2.20 -18.88 3.12
C ARG A 55 -3.01 -19.17 1.84
N ASN A 56 -4.33 -19.22 1.96
CA ASN A 56 -5.22 -19.52 0.82
C ASN A 56 -5.20 -18.40 -0.24
N GLU A 57 -4.87 -17.17 0.14
CA GLU A 57 -4.75 -16.02 -0.77
C GLU A 57 -3.38 -15.96 -1.46
N ASN A 58 -2.45 -16.88 -1.18
CA ASN A 58 -1.05 -16.75 -1.58
C ASN A 58 -0.40 -18.10 -2.02
N PRO A 59 -0.43 -18.47 -3.32
CA PRO A 59 -1.14 -17.81 -4.42
C PRO A 59 -2.59 -18.29 -4.53
N PRO A 60 -3.53 -17.43 -4.93
CA PRO A 60 -4.88 -17.85 -5.26
C PRO A 60 -4.91 -18.49 -6.66
N LEU A 61 -6.03 -19.13 -6.99
CA LEU A 61 -6.38 -19.40 -8.39
C LEU A 61 -6.85 -18.10 -9.04
N PHE A 62 -6.55 -17.95 -10.33
CA PHE A 62 -6.80 -16.71 -11.06
C PHE A 62 -7.73 -16.92 -12.25
N GLU A 63 -8.44 -15.86 -12.60
CA GLU A 63 -9.07 -15.67 -13.90
C GLU A 63 -8.56 -14.35 -14.52
N GLU A 64 -8.39 -14.33 -15.84
CA GLU A 64 -8.07 -13.10 -16.56
C GLU A 64 -9.35 -12.28 -16.72
N VAL A 65 -9.35 -11.04 -16.23
CA VAL A 65 -10.49 -10.12 -16.38
C VAL A 65 -10.35 -9.34 -17.70
N TYR A 66 -9.13 -8.88 -17.98
CA TYR A 66 -8.76 -8.22 -19.22
C TYR A 66 -7.25 -8.18 -19.36
N ARG A 67 -6.77 -7.70 -20.51
CA ARG A 67 -5.37 -7.36 -20.74
C ARG A 67 -5.23 -5.98 -21.33
N ILE A 68 -4.17 -5.29 -20.91
CA ILE A 68 -3.81 -3.96 -21.39
C ILE A 68 -2.64 -4.12 -22.35
N ARG A 69 -2.71 -3.52 -23.55
CA ARG A 69 -1.60 -3.41 -24.50
C ARG A 69 -1.16 -1.95 -24.59
N LEU A 70 0.14 -1.71 -24.53
CA LEU A 70 0.73 -0.38 -24.69
C LEU A 70 1.93 -0.43 -25.62
N GLU A 71 1.94 0.43 -26.65
CA GLU A 71 3.09 0.61 -27.53
C GLU A 71 3.98 1.76 -27.03
N ASN A 72 5.22 1.47 -26.60
CA ASN A 72 6.16 2.47 -26.08
C ASN A 72 6.81 3.30 -27.20
N LYS A 73 6.00 4.08 -27.92
CA LYS A 73 6.43 5.03 -28.96
C LYS A 73 5.49 6.24 -28.97
N ILE A 74 5.94 7.38 -29.49
CA ILE A 74 5.06 8.56 -29.60
C ILE A 74 3.87 8.22 -30.50
N GLY A 75 2.65 8.50 -30.03
CA GLY A 75 1.40 8.16 -30.72
C GLY A 75 1.05 6.67 -30.67
N GLY A 76 1.86 5.83 -30.00
CA GLY A 76 1.59 4.42 -29.82
C GLY A 76 0.28 4.19 -29.07
N THR A 77 -0.48 3.18 -29.46
CA THR A 77 -1.82 2.93 -28.88
C THR A 77 -1.70 2.36 -27.46
N ILE A 78 -2.71 2.70 -26.66
CA ILE A 78 -3.00 2.03 -25.39
C ILE A 78 -4.40 1.45 -25.54
N GLU A 79 -4.51 0.13 -25.43
CA GLU A 79 -5.72 -0.62 -25.72
C GLU A 79 -6.01 -1.61 -24.61
N VAL A 80 -7.28 -1.97 -24.46
CA VAL A 80 -7.74 -3.01 -23.55
C VAL A 80 -8.47 -4.09 -24.33
N SER A 81 -8.33 -5.33 -23.90
CA SER A 81 -9.07 -6.47 -24.41
C SER A 81 -9.67 -7.23 -23.25
N GLU A 82 -10.97 -7.45 -23.30
CA GLU A 82 -11.76 -8.22 -22.32
C GLU A 82 -12.04 -9.64 -22.81
N ASP A 83 -11.44 -10.04 -23.94
CA ASP A 83 -11.68 -11.31 -24.65
C ASP A 83 -10.37 -12.04 -25.00
N GLU A 84 -9.40 -11.95 -24.09
CA GLU A 84 -8.10 -12.62 -24.19
C GLU A 84 -7.30 -12.24 -25.46
N GLY A 85 -7.44 -10.99 -25.91
CA GLY A 85 -6.70 -10.41 -27.02
C GLY A 85 -7.33 -10.62 -28.40
N GLN A 86 -8.56 -11.14 -28.48
CA GLN A 86 -9.28 -11.33 -29.74
C GLN A 86 -9.71 -9.99 -30.34
N SER A 87 -10.19 -9.06 -29.52
CA SER A 87 -10.52 -7.69 -29.89
C SER A 87 -9.85 -6.68 -28.95
N TRP A 88 -9.58 -5.47 -29.45
CA TRP A 88 -8.86 -4.43 -28.72
C TRP A 88 -9.60 -3.10 -28.84
N ALA A 89 -9.97 -2.53 -27.70
CA ALA A 89 -10.59 -1.21 -27.60
C ALA A 89 -9.53 -0.15 -27.25
N PRO A 90 -9.38 0.92 -28.05
CA PRO A 90 -8.43 1.99 -27.74
C PRO A 90 -8.93 2.82 -26.56
N VAL A 91 -8.07 2.98 -25.55
CA VAL A 91 -8.35 3.79 -24.35
C VAL A 91 -7.42 4.98 -24.18
N GLY A 92 -6.35 5.05 -24.98
CA GLY A 92 -5.42 6.18 -24.97
C GLY A 92 -4.26 6.00 -25.92
N GLN A 93 -3.27 6.88 -25.80
CA GLN A 93 -2.04 6.87 -26.59
C GLN A 93 -0.85 7.28 -25.72
N VAL A 94 0.34 6.85 -26.11
CA VAL A 94 1.61 7.30 -25.53
C VAL A 94 1.99 8.66 -26.10
N LEU A 95 2.16 9.64 -25.22
CA LEU A 95 2.62 10.99 -25.56
C LEU A 95 4.13 11.08 -25.55
N TYR A 96 4.77 10.47 -24.55
CA TYR A 96 6.22 10.38 -24.43
C TYR A 96 6.63 8.99 -23.99
N PRO A 97 7.39 8.24 -24.81
CA PRO A 97 7.93 6.95 -24.41
C PRO A 97 9.08 7.14 -23.41
N THR A 98 9.46 6.05 -22.75
CA THR A 98 10.66 6.01 -21.92
C THR A 98 11.67 5.02 -22.46
N THR A 99 12.94 5.29 -22.23
CA THR A 99 14.06 4.36 -22.44
C THR A 99 14.88 4.13 -21.17
N LYS A 100 14.35 4.56 -20.03
CA LYS A 100 15.05 4.55 -18.75
C LYS A 100 14.19 3.91 -17.66
N VAL A 101 14.89 3.46 -16.63
CA VAL A 101 14.34 2.98 -15.36
C VAL A 101 14.86 3.86 -14.22
N SER A 102 14.06 4.05 -13.18
CA SER A 102 14.53 4.62 -11.92
C SER A 102 15.07 3.50 -11.06
N LYS A 103 16.34 3.56 -10.67
CA LYS A 103 16.97 2.61 -9.73
C LYS A 103 16.53 2.84 -8.28
N ASN A 104 15.91 3.99 -8.01
CA ASN A 104 15.49 4.44 -6.69
C ASN A 104 13.96 4.63 -6.66
N GLY A 105 13.20 3.60 -7.06
CA GLY A 105 11.73 3.58 -6.92
C GLY A 105 11.27 3.77 -5.48
N TYR A 106 9.97 3.84 -5.19
CA TYR A 106 9.46 3.95 -3.81
C TYR A 106 9.86 2.75 -2.93
N ALA A 107 9.84 2.91 -1.61
CA ALA A 107 10.41 1.96 -0.65
C ALA A 107 9.81 0.55 -0.76
N ALA A 108 8.49 0.48 -0.88
CA ALA A 108 7.75 -0.77 -0.96
C ALA A 108 7.93 -1.54 -2.28
N ALA A 109 8.55 -0.95 -3.32
CA ALA A 109 8.79 -1.63 -4.59
C ALA A 109 9.66 -2.90 -4.43
N LYS A 110 10.48 -2.97 -3.37
CA LYS A 110 11.33 -4.13 -3.04
C LYS A 110 10.56 -5.42 -2.75
N TRP A 111 9.28 -5.32 -2.39
CA TRP A 111 8.47 -6.47 -2.01
C TRP A 111 7.73 -7.13 -3.17
N VAL A 112 7.88 -6.59 -4.38
CA VAL A 112 7.25 -7.10 -5.60
C VAL A 112 8.29 -7.74 -6.49
N ALA A 113 7.95 -8.90 -7.05
CA ALA A 113 8.82 -9.60 -7.98
C ALA A 113 9.01 -8.82 -9.29
N PRO A 114 10.17 -8.92 -9.96
CA PRO A 114 10.39 -8.30 -11.27
C PRO A 114 9.43 -8.85 -12.33
N GLY A 115 9.12 -8.02 -13.33
CA GLY A 115 8.16 -8.34 -14.38
C GLY A 115 6.70 -8.22 -13.94
N ARG A 116 6.42 -7.48 -12.87
CA ARG A 116 5.06 -7.31 -12.34
C ARG A 116 4.72 -5.84 -12.10
N VAL A 117 3.42 -5.55 -12.10
CA VAL A 117 2.88 -4.30 -11.57
C VAL A 117 3.20 -4.21 -10.09
N SER A 118 3.90 -3.17 -9.66
CA SER A 118 4.31 -2.99 -8.26
C SER A 118 3.42 -2.03 -7.49
N ALA A 119 2.76 -1.12 -8.20
CA ALA A 119 1.76 -0.21 -7.68
C ALA A 119 0.75 0.14 -8.78
N THR A 120 -0.48 0.36 -8.34
CA THR A 120 -1.60 0.82 -9.16
C THR A 120 -2.28 1.98 -8.43
N ALA A 121 -2.57 3.06 -9.13
CA ALA A 121 -3.18 4.25 -8.57
C ALA A 121 -3.94 5.02 -9.65
N VAL A 122 -4.90 5.84 -9.21
CA VAL A 122 -5.63 6.77 -10.10
C VAL A 122 -4.73 7.79 -10.79
N ASN A 123 -3.47 7.89 -10.38
CA ASN A 123 -2.52 8.87 -10.87
C ASN A 123 -1.16 8.29 -11.30
N ALA A 124 -0.94 6.98 -11.22
CA ALA A 124 0.26 6.30 -11.70
C ALA A 124 0.12 4.77 -11.68
N ILE A 125 0.82 4.09 -12.60
CA ILE A 125 1.09 2.65 -12.51
C ILE A 125 2.61 2.47 -12.48
N HIS A 126 3.12 1.63 -11.59
CA HIS A 126 4.56 1.34 -11.49
C HIS A 126 4.82 -0.13 -11.84
N ILE A 127 5.85 -0.38 -12.65
CA ILE A 127 6.25 -1.71 -13.10
C ILE A 127 7.66 -2.01 -12.59
N LYS A 128 7.83 -3.16 -11.94
CA LYS A 128 9.10 -3.64 -11.40
C LYS A 128 9.93 -4.31 -12.49
N THR A 129 11.19 -3.90 -12.67
CA THR A 129 12.05 -4.43 -13.75
C THR A 129 13.50 -4.71 -13.37
N GLY A 130 13.88 -4.61 -12.09
CA GLY A 130 15.24 -4.95 -11.66
C GLY A 130 15.28 -6.22 -10.85
N ALA A 131 16.38 -6.96 -10.96
CA ALA A 131 16.70 -8.16 -10.19
C ALA A 131 16.62 -7.92 -8.67
N LEU A 132 16.63 -9.02 -7.90
CA LEU A 132 16.46 -9.00 -6.45
C LEU A 132 17.49 -8.12 -5.72
N ASP A 133 18.70 -7.94 -6.25
CA ASP A 133 19.74 -7.05 -5.71
C ASP A 133 19.51 -5.56 -6.05
N LYS A 134 18.66 -5.29 -7.04
CA LYS A 134 18.24 -3.94 -7.48
C LYS A 134 16.80 -3.71 -7.08
N GLU A 135 16.55 -3.94 -5.80
CA GLU A 135 15.26 -4.07 -5.13
C GLU A 135 14.22 -3.00 -5.49
N ARG A 136 14.62 -1.77 -5.85
CA ARG A 136 13.67 -0.67 -6.12
C ARG A 136 13.67 -0.17 -7.57
N THR A 137 14.27 -0.92 -8.50
CA THR A 137 14.26 -0.54 -9.93
C THR A 137 12.86 -0.68 -10.54
N ILE A 138 12.33 0.41 -11.07
CA ILE A 138 11.00 0.50 -11.70
C ILE A 138 11.00 1.45 -12.91
N PHE A 139 9.99 1.34 -13.76
CA PHE A 139 9.51 2.44 -14.62
C PHE A 139 8.01 2.65 -14.38
N SER A 140 7.45 3.75 -14.89
CA SER A 140 6.06 4.11 -14.61
C SER A 140 5.26 4.40 -15.86
N LEU A 141 3.94 4.24 -15.77
CA LEU A 141 2.96 4.84 -16.66
C LEU A 141 2.33 6.02 -15.91
N LEU A 142 2.25 7.18 -16.55
CA LEU A 142 1.70 8.39 -15.96
C LEU A 142 0.56 8.97 -16.82
N PRO A 143 -0.50 9.50 -16.19
CA PRO A 143 -1.56 10.18 -16.90
C PRO A 143 -1.13 11.57 -17.40
N LYS A 144 -1.94 12.17 -18.28
CA LYS A 144 -1.62 13.43 -18.97
C LYS A 144 -1.35 14.61 -18.02
N GLU A 145 -1.97 14.62 -16.85
CA GLU A 145 -1.80 15.68 -15.83
C GLU A 145 -0.34 15.79 -15.37
N PHE A 146 0.43 14.70 -15.46
CA PHE A 146 1.82 14.65 -15.02
C PHE A 146 2.82 15.17 -16.04
N LEU A 147 2.37 15.59 -17.24
CA LEU A 147 3.20 16.42 -18.13
C LEU A 147 3.59 17.75 -17.48
N LYS A 148 2.75 18.23 -16.55
CA LYS A 148 2.97 19.43 -15.74
C LYS A 148 2.67 19.08 -14.28
N PRO A 149 3.55 18.31 -13.62
CA PRO A 149 3.29 17.88 -12.25
C PRO A 149 3.21 19.10 -11.33
N PRO A 150 2.47 19.02 -10.22
CA PRO A 150 2.40 20.12 -9.27
C PRO A 150 3.79 20.41 -8.69
N GLY A 151 4.13 21.69 -8.50
CA GLY A 151 5.48 22.10 -8.07
C GLY A 151 5.96 21.51 -6.74
N LYS A 152 5.02 21.10 -5.87
CA LYS A 152 5.29 20.25 -4.69
C LYS A 152 4.45 18.98 -4.81
N TYR A 153 5.06 17.88 -5.22
CA TYR A 153 4.44 16.57 -5.31
C TYR A 153 5.10 15.63 -4.29
N ARG A 154 4.31 15.06 -3.36
CA ARG A 154 4.85 14.25 -2.24
C ARG A 154 4.78 12.74 -2.50
N SER A 155 4.23 12.32 -3.63
CA SER A 155 4.26 10.93 -4.07
C SER A 155 5.45 10.68 -5.00
N PHE A 156 5.75 9.40 -5.27
CA PHE A 156 6.85 9.05 -6.16
C PHE A 156 6.59 9.53 -7.59
N LEU A 157 7.59 10.22 -8.17
CA LEU A 157 7.60 10.65 -9.56
C LEU A 157 9.03 10.55 -10.08
N SER A 158 9.21 9.89 -11.23
CA SER A 158 10.49 9.88 -11.92
C SER A 158 10.27 10.29 -13.38
N PRO A 159 10.42 11.59 -13.70
CA PRO A 159 10.02 12.11 -15.00
C PRO A 159 10.73 11.45 -16.17
N ASP A 160 12.00 11.10 -15.97
CA ASP A 160 12.87 10.50 -16.98
C ASP A 160 12.64 9.01 -17.21
N SER A 161 11.97 8.31 -16.28
CA SER A 161 11.73 6.87 -16.35
C SER A 161 10.25 6.52 -16.43
N SER A 162 9.47 7.37 -17.08
CA SER A 162 8.02 7.23 -17.17
C SER A 162 7.54 7.37 -18.60
N ILE A 163 6.58 6.51 -18.96
CA ILE A 163 5.78 6.64 -20.18
C ILE A 163 4.62 7.57 -19.84
N TYR A 164 4.52 8.70 -20.53
CA TYR A 164 3.40 9.62 -20.37
C TYR A 164 2.32 9.28 -21.38
N THR A 165 1.08 9.26 -20.92
CA THR A 165 -0.07 8.86 -21.72
C THR A 165 -1.02 10.04 -21.94
N SER A 166 -1.90 9.91 -22.93
CA SER A 166 -3.02 10.85 -23.15
C SER A 166 -4.20 10.62 -22.19
N ILE A 167 -4.14 9.54 -21.41
CA ILE A 167 -5.21 9.13 -20.50
C ILE A 167 -5.23 10.09 -19.30
N PRO A 168 -6.39 10.65 -18.92
CA PRO A 168 -6.53 11.44 -17.70
C PRO A 168 -6.37 10.60 -16.43
N ALA A 169 -5.88 11.21 -15.36
CA ALA A 169 -5.92 10.62 -14.02
C ALA A 169 -7.38 10.34 -13.63
N GLY A 170 -7.63 9.20 -12.98
CA GLY A 170 -8.98 8.72 -12.65
C GLY A 170 -9.72 8.05 -13.81
N GLN A 171 -9.12 7.86 -14.98
CA GLN A 171 -9.78 7.29 -16.16
C GLN A 171 -9.05 6.06 -16.73
N ALA A 172 -9.81 5.20 -17.44
CA ALA A 172 -9.33 3.98 -18.07
C ALA A 172 -8.39 3.17 -17.15
N ILE A 173 -7.12 2.98 -17.54
CA ILE A 173 -6.14 2.21 -16.77
C ILE A 173 -5.73 2.89 -15.44
N PHE A 174 -6.03 4.18 -15.26
CA PHE A 174 -5.78 4.95 -14.05
C PHE A 174 -7.05 5.09 -13.20
N GLY A 175 -7.68 3.96 -12.88
CA GLY A 175 -8.80 3.86 -11.94
C GLY A 175 -10.17 3.91 -12.58
N GLY A 176 -10.27 4.23 -13.87
CA GLY A 176 -11.55 4.30 -14.57
C GLY A 176 -11.99 2.98 -15.19
N GLY A 177 -11.90 1.86 -14.46
CA GLY A 177 -12.40 0.56 -14.91
C GLY A 177 -11.33 -0.44 -15.31
N PHE A 178 -10.16 0.00 -15.79
CA PHE A 178 -9.14 -0.88 -16.36
C PHE A 178 -7.80 -0.84 -15.64
N SER A 179 -7.77 -0.48 -14.35
CA SER A 179 -6.53 -0.53 -13.58
C SER A 179 -6.03 -1.96 -13.43
N PRO A 180 -4.72 -2.21 -13.39
CA PRO A 180 -4.21 -3.52 -13.00
C PRO A 180 -4.15 -3.64 -11.47
N PHE A 181 -4.04 -4.87 -10.98
CA PHE A 181 -3.71 -5.20 -9.59
C PHE A 181 -2.20 -5.21 -9.34
N VAL A 182 -1.81 -4.94 -8.09
CA VAL A 182 -0.45 -5.17 -7.62
C VAL A 182 -0.12 -6.66 -7.78
N GLY A 183 0.98 -6.96 -8.45
CA GLY A 183 1.43 -8.31 -8.72
C GLY A 183 1.00 -8.86 -10.07
N ASN A 184 0.14 -8.19 -10.86
CA ASN A 184 -0.18 -8.66 -12.20
C ASN A 184 1.06 -8.78 -13.10
N LEU A 185 1.04 -9.77 -13.99
CA LEU A 185 2.17 -10.09 -14.86
C LEU A 185 2.29 -9.07 -15.98
N VAL A 186 3.51 -8.65 -16.27
CA VAL A 186 3.84 -7.82 -17.43
C VAL A 186 4.61 -8.67 -18.42
N MET A 187 4.18 -8.62 -19.67
CA MET A 187 4.79 -9.29 -20.81
C MET A 187 5.32 -8.26 -21.81
N LEU A 188 6.23 -8.69 -22.67
CA LEU A 188 6.92 -7.88 -23.65
C LEU A 188 6.86 -8.53 -25.03
N SER A 189 6.58 -7.74 -26.04
CA SER A 189 6.90 -8.03 -27.43
C SER A 189 7.75 -6.89 -27.96
N SER A 190 9.05 -7.14 -28.18
CA SER A 190 9.94 -6.18 -28.81
C SER A 190 9.86 -6.33 -30.33
N ASN A 191 9.61 -5.27 -31.10
CA ASN A 191 9.66 -5.29 -32.57
C ASN A 191 8.87 -6.46 -33.22
N ALA A 192 7.63 -6.68 -32.78
CA ALA A 192 6.77 -7.77 -33.26
C ALA A 192 7.34 -9.20 -33.09
N GLN A 193 8.31 -9.37 -32.18
CA GLN A 193 8.74 -10.70 -31.72
C GLN A 193 7.65 -11.35 -30.86
N PRO A 194 7.73 -12.69 -30.64
CA PRO A 194 6.79 -13.37 -29.75
C PRO A 194 6.68 -12.69 -28.38
N VAL A 195 5.47 -12.71 -27.82
CA VAL A 195 5.21 -12.19 -26.47
C VAL A 195 5.92 -13.09 -25.45
N ILE A 196 6.78 -12.50 -24.61
CA ILE A 196 7.52 -13.17 -23.54
C ILE A 196 7.28 -12.49 -22.20
N SER A 197 7.56 -13.17 -21.08
CA SER A 197 7.57 -12.52 -19.77
C SER A 197 8.60 -11.38 -19.75
N LEU A 198 8.26 -10.27 -19.10
CA LEU A 198 9.17 -9.13 -18.99
C LEU A 198 10.48 -9.55 -18.32
N PRO A 199 11.65 -9.37 -18.96
CA PRO A 199 12.93 -9.74 -18.37
C PRO A 199 13.20 -9.04 -17.03
N GLN A 200 13.88 -9.75 -16.11
CA GLN A 200 14.11 -9.25 -14.74
C GLN A 200 14.98 -8.00 -14.65
N ASP A 201 15.73 -7.65 -15.69
CA ASP A 201 16.61 -6.50 -15.80
C ASP A 201 16.17 -5.56 -16.94
N TYR A 202 14.93 -5.71 -17.39
CA TYR A 202 14.38 -4.97 -18.51
C TYR A 202 14.52 -3.45 -18.31
N THR A 203 15.02 -2.82 -19.38
CA THR A 203 14.97 -1.37 -19.56
C THR A 203 14.13 -1.09 -20.79
N PRO A 204 13.11 -0.21 -20.68
CA PRO A 204 12.25 0.12 -21.81
C PRO A 204 13.02 0.55 -23.05
N LYS A 205 12.52 0.18 -24.23
CA LYS A 205 13.01 0.66 -25.52
C LYS A 205 11.85 1.21 -26.33
N VAL A 206 12.16 2.17 -27.18
CA VAL A 206 11.19 2.65 -28.17
C VAL A 206 10.77 1.47 -29.05
N ASP A 207 9.49 1.43 -29.41
CA ASP A 207 8.84 0.37 -30.21
C ASP A 207 8.64 -0.97 -29.48
N ASP A 208 8.96 -1.05 -28.19
CA ASP A 208 8.48 -2.16 -27.36
C ASP A 208 6.96 -2.10 -27.19
N THR A 209 6.31 -3.26 -27.26
CA THR A 209 4.91 -3.43 -26.87
C THR A 209 4.84 -4.16 -25.54
N LEU A 210 4.23 -3.53 -24.55
CA LEU A 210 4.02 -4.09 -23.22
C LEU A 210 2.59 -4.61 -23.11
N TYR A 211 2.43 -5.77 -22.47
CA TYR A 211 1.14 -6.30 -22.11
C TYR A 211 1.06 -6.44 -20.59
N ILE A 212 -0.06 -6.03 -19.99
CA ILE A 212 -0.36 -6.33 -18.59
C ILE A 212 -1.53 -7.30 -18.59
N LEU A 213 -1.31 -8.52 -18.11
CA LEU A 213 -2.39 -9.50 -17.91
C LEU A 213 -3.05 -9.20 -16.58
N VAL A 214 -4.28 -8.70 -16.62
CA VAL A 214 -5.01 -8.27 -15.43
C VAL A 214 -5.84 -9.43 -14.93
N ASP A 215 -5.15 -10.24 -14.12
CA ASP A 215 -5.73 -11.38 -13.44
C ASP A 215 -6.25 -10.99 -12.06
N ARG A 216 -7.41 -11.52 -11.67
CA ARG A 216 -7.90 -11.43 -10.30
C ARG A 216 -8.07 -12.83 -9.69
N PRO A 217 -8.06 -12.95 -8.35
CA PRO A 217 -8.41 -14.19 -7.67
C PRO A 217 -9.82 -14.66 -8.03
N LEU A 218 -9.98 -15.95 -8.33
CA LEU A 218 -11.27 -16.57 -8.63
C LEU A 218 -12.21 -16.51 -7.41
N GLU A 219 -11.67 -16.80 -6.23
CA GLU A 219 -12.39 -16.64 -4.97
C GLU A 219 -12.17 -15.24 -4.42
N TYR A 220 -13.18 -14.39 -4.61
CA TYR A 220 -13.15 -13.01 -4.16
C TYR A 220 -13.97 -12.85 -2.87
N PRO A 221 -13.44 -12.18 -1.83
CA PRO A 221 -14.24 -11.86 -0.66
C PRO A 221 -15.33 -10.88 -1.05
N ARG A 222 -16.45 -10.89 -0.32
CA ARG A 222 -17.47 -9.84 -0.39
C ARG A 222 -16.98 -8.56 0.27
N GLU A 223 -16.33 -8.70 1.43
CA GLU A 223 -15.83 -7.57 2.20
C GLU A 223 -14.60 -7.90 3.03
N ILE A 224 -13.80 -6.87 3.32
CA ILE A 224 -12.79 -6.87 4.37
C ILE A 224 -13.22 -5.85 5.42
N VAL A 225 -13.36 -6.28 6.68
CA VAL A 225 -13.72 -5.43 7.81
C VAL A 225 -12.50 -5.23 8.71
N PHE A 226 -12.24 -3.98 9.08
CA PHE A 226 -11.19 -3.55 10.00
C PHE A 226 -11.85 -2.97 11.26
N GLU A 227 -11.62 -3.59 12.43
CA GLU A 227 -11.97 -2.99 13.71
C GLU A 227 -10.95 -1.89 14.05
N ASN A 228 -11.35 -0.61 14.00
CA ASN A 228 -10.46 0.56 14.13
C ASN A 228 -10.05 0.84 15.59
N ARG A 229 -9.34 -0.09 16.20
CA ARG A 229 -8.78 0.02 17.55
C ARG A 229 -7.52 -0.82 17.64
N PHE A 230 -6.67 -0.55 18.63
CA PHE A 230 -5.51 -1.41 18.90
C PHE A 230 -5.97 -2.85 19.20
N GLY A 231 -5.36 -3.84 18.55
CA GLY A 231 -5.75 -5.26 18.63
C GLY A 231 -7.14 -5.54 18.04
N GLY A 232 -7.66 -4.61 17.22
CA GLY A 232 -8.89 -4.82 16.47
C GLY A 232 -8.68 -5.85 15.38
N ARG A 233 -9.62 -6.79 15.22
CA ARG A 233 -9.50 -7.84 14.21
C ARG A 233 -9.73 -7.29 12.81
N ILE A 234 -9.03 -7.88 11.85
CA ILE A 234 -9.28 -7.69 10.42
C ILE A 234 -9.82 -8.99 9.87
N SER A 235 -10.99 -8.96 9.25
CA SER A 235 -11.66 -10.18 8.76
C SER A 235 -12.12 -10.07 7.32
N LEU A 236 -12.03 -11.18 6.60
CA LEU A 236 -12.66 -11.40 5.30
C LEU A 236 -14.01 -12.08 5.51
N GLU A 237 -15.00 -11.69 4.73
CA GLU A 237 -16.25 -12.42 4.55
C GLU A 237 -16.45 -12.71 3.07
N TYR A 238 -16.69 -13.97 2.71
CA TYR A 238 -16.95 -14.40 1.34
C TYR A 238 -18.44 -14.52 1.06
N LEU A 239 -18.83 -14.54 -0.21
CA LEU A 239 -20.23 -14.75 -0.62
C LEU A 239 -20.80 -16.10 -0.15
N SER A 240 -19.95 -17.10 0.04
CA SER A 240 -20.31 -18.40 0.65
C SER A 240 -20.75 -18.30 2.11
N GLY A 241 -20.52 -17.16 2.77
CA GLY A 241 -20.72 -16.96 4.21
C GLY A 241 -19.52 -17.35 5.06
N GLU A 242 -18.43 -17.86 4.47
CA GLU A 242 -17.18 -18.08 5.19
C GLU A 242 -16.64 -16.75 5.74
N LYS A 243 -16.25 -16.76 7.02
CA LYS A 243 -15.58 -15.63 7.67
C LYS A 243 -14.26 -16.07 8.27
N LYS A 244 -13.21 -15.28 8.06
CA LYS A 244 -11.89 -15.56 8.63
C LYS A 244 -11.16 -14.29 9.06
N VAL A 245 -10.42 -14.39 10.15
CA VAL A 245 -9.54 -13.31 10.63
C VAL A 245 -8.20 -13.43 9.91
N VAL A 246 -7.72 -12.34 9.32
CA VAL A 246 -6.51 -12.30 8.47
C VAL A 246 -5.44 -11.33 8.94
N GLY A 247 -5.71 -10.58 9.99
CA GLY A 247 -4.73 -9.69 10.61
C GLY A 247 -5.33 -8.93 11.77
N GLU A 248 -4.54 -8.00 12.30
CA GLU A 248 -4.93 -7.11 13.38
C GLU A 248 -4.53 -5.67 13.11
N VAL A 249 -5.30 -4.73 13.65
CA VAL A 249 -4.99 -3.31 13.69
C VAL A 249 -4.01 -3.06 14.85
N LEU A 250 -2.75 -2.84 14.51
CA LEU A 250 -1.69 -2.48 15.46
C LEU A 250 -1.70 -1.00 15.80
N ARG A 251 -2.31 -0.18 14.95
CA ARG A 251 -2.57 1.23 15.26
C ARG A 251 -3.79 1.72 14.50
N PRO A 252 -4.82 2.23 15.18
CA PRO A 252 -6.00 2.76 14.52
C PRO A 252 -5.67 4.05 13.77
N VAL A 253 -6.52 4.38 12.82
CA VAL A 253 -6.53 5.69 12.16
C VAL A 253 -7.53 6.60 12.88
N SER A 254 -7.12 7.83 13.15
CA SER A 254 -7.99 8.86 13.76
C SER A 254 -8.05 10.15 12.95
N GLY A 255 -7.13 10.35 12.01
CA GLY A 255 -7.05 11.57 11.22
C GLY A 255 -7.12 11.35 9.72
N VAL A 256 -7.16 12.47 9.00
CA VAL A 256 -7.11 12.57 7.54
C VAL A 256 -5.96 13.48 7.10
N GLY A 257 -5.39 13.19 5.94
CA GLY A 257 -4.16 13.81 5.43
C GLY A 257 -4.25 14.21 3.97
N ARG A 258 -3.20 14.91 3.51
CA ARG A 258 -3.11 15.35 2.12
C ARG A 258 -2.41 14.30 1.29
N PHE A 259 -3.20 13.64 0.46
CA PHE A 259 -2.80 12.57 -0.42
C PHE A 259 -3.13 13.02 -1.85
N GLU A 260 -2.12 13.31 -2.68
CA GLU A 260 -2.33 14.03 -3.95
C GLU A 260 -3.21 13.30 -4.96
N GLY A 261 -3.27 11.97 -4.90
CA GLY A 261 -4.17 11.21 -5.78
C GLY A 261 -5.65 11.34 -5.42
N SER A 262 -6.00 11.84 -4.23
CA SER A 262 -7.40 12.09 -3.85
C SER A 262 -8.09 13.12 -4.74
N LEU A 263 -7.33 13.94 -5.49
CA LEU A 263 -7.89 14.84 -6.50
C LEU A 263 -8.69 14.11 -7.58
N TYR A 264 -8.43 12.82 -7.78
CA TYR A 264 -8.95 12.01 -8.87
C TYR A 264 -9.80 10.82 -8.36
N ALA A 265 -10.20 10.83 -7.09
CA ALA A 265 -11.00 9.77 -6.48
C ALA A 265 -11.94 10.35 -5.41
N ASP A 266 -13.23 10.03 -5.51
CA ASP A 266 -14.24 10.51 -4.56
C ASP A 266 -14.15 9.85 -3.18
N PRO A 267 -14.90 10.35 -2.17
CA PRO A 267 -14.92 9.78 -0.83
C PRO A 267 -15.31 8.30 -0.85
N GLY A 268 -14.61 7.51 -0.04
CA GLY A 268 -14.86 6.07 0.06
C GLY A 268 -14.32 5.28 -1.12
N ARG A 269 -13.43 5.85 -1.94
CA ARG A 269 -12.79 5.15 -3.06
C ARG A 269 -11.35 4.76 -2.72
N ILE A 270 -10.97 3.56 -3.16
CA ILE A 270 -9.57 3.15 -3.22
C ILE A 270 -8.90 3.96 -4.33
N ARG A 271 -7.93 4.81 -3.97
CA ARG A 271 -7.23 5.65 -4.93
C ARG A 271 -5.85 5.10 -5.30
N ALA A 272 -5.28 4.26 -4.45
CA ALA A 272 -4.05 3.54 -4.76
C ALA A 272 -3.94 2.23 -3.96
N ASN A 273 -3.25 1.25 -4.56
CA ASN A 273 -2.69 0.10 -3.88
C ASN A 273 -1.24 -0.12 -4.34
N HIS A 274 -0.36 -0.44 -3.41
CA HIS A 274 0.97 -0.98 -3.67
C HIS A 274 1.37 -1.93 -2.56
N ALA A 275 2.54 -2.55 -2.67
CA ALA A 275 3.03 -3.56 -1.71
C ALA A 275 3.19 -3.11 -0.23
N GLY A 276 2.78 -1.90 0.12
CA GLY A 276 2.85 -1.36 1.48
C GLY A 276 1.79 -0.31 1.82
N VAL A 277 0.86 0.03 0.91
CA VAL A 277 -0.18 1.03 1.18
C VAL A 277 -1.44 0.65 0.43
N ILE A 278 -2.57 0.71 1.10
CA ILE A 278 -3.87 0.98 0.50
C ILE A 278 -4.22 2.43 0.84
N ASP A 279 -4.50 3.27 -0.15
CA ASP A 279 -4.81 4.69 0.03
C ASP A 279 -6.29 4.91 -0.28
N VAL A 280 -7.01 5.49 0.69
CA VAL A 280 -8.46 5.70 0.64
C VAL A 280 -8.73 7.20 0.61
N SER A 281 -9.53 7.64 -0.37
CA SER A 281 -9.97 9.03 -0.45
C SER A 281 -11.13 9.29 0.51
N VAL A 282 -11.11 10.46 1.14
CA VAL A 282 -12.22 11.01 1.94
C VAL A 282 -12.68 12.37 1.42
N SER A 283 -12.09 12.87 0.32
CA SER A 283 -12.41 14.16 -0.25
C SER A 283 -13.17 14.01 -1.56
N PRO A 284 -14.03 14.97 -1.93
CA PRO A 284 -14.59 15.04 -3.28
C PRO A 284 -13.49 15.16 -4.34
N LEU A 285 -13.84 14.84 -5.58
CA LEU A 285 -12.98 15.11 -6.74
C LEU A 285 -12.47 16.56 -6.72
N ASN A 286 -11.23 16.72 -7.17
CA ASN A 286 -10.47 17.98 -7.18
C ASN A 286 -10.10 18.54 -5.79
N SER A 287 -10.46 17.85 -4.71
CA SER A 287 -10.04 18.18 -3.34
C SER A 287 -9.02 17.17 -2.80
N LEU A 288 -8.35 17.51 -1.69
CA LEU A 288 -7.39 16.63 -1.04
C LEU A 288 -7.96 16.13 0.28
N GLY A 289 -7.82 14.84 0.52
CA GLY A 289 -8.23 14.21 1.75
C GLY A 289 -8.13 12.69 1.60
N GLY A 290 -7.44 12.06 2.53
CA GLY A 290 -7.41 10.60 2.59
C GLY A 290 -6.78 10.09 3.87
N PHE A 291 -6.70 8.78 3.96
CA PHE A 291 -5.87 8.07 4.93
C PHE A 291 -5.29 6.84 4.27
N GLN A 292 -4.29 6.24 4.91
CA GLN A 292 -3.62 5.06 4.38
C GLN A 292 -3.68 3.89 5.36
N ILE A 293 -3.82 2.69 4.83
CA ILE A 293 -3.64 1.43 5.57
C ILE A 293 -2.27 0.89 5.18
N VAL A 294 -1.39 0.67 6.15
CA VAL A 294 0.01 0.27 5.95
C VAL A 294 0.37 -0.96 6.77
N PRO A 295 1.19 -1.89 6.25
CA PRO A 295 1.66 -3.01 7.03
C PRO A 295 2.76 -2.56 8.00
N ALA A 296 2.92 -3.33 9.07
CA ALA A 296 3.73 -2.98 10.24
C ALA A 296 5.19 -2.67 9.90
N LEU A 297 5.88 -3.54 9.17
CA LEU A 297 7.30 -3.37 8.83
C LEU A 297 7.50 -2.15 7.91
N HIS A 298 6.60 -1.89 6.97
CA HIS A 298 6.65 -0.65 6.18
C HIS A 298 6.47 0.59 7.05
N GLY A 299 5.50 0.55 7.96
CA GLY A 299 5.24 1.64 8.91
C GLY A 299 6.43 1.92 9.84
N GLN A 300 7.22 0.89 10.18
CA GLN A 300 8.42 1.05 11.01
C GLN A 300 9.51 1.88 10.31
N ASP A 301 9.63 1.79 8.99
CA ASP A 301 10.60 2.55 8.19
C ASP A 301 10.21 4.04 8.02
N MET A 302 8.99 4.43 8.43
CA MET A 302 8.42 5.74 8.14
C MET A 302 8.07 6.51 9.43
N GLU A 303 8.96 7.40 9.85
CA GLU A 303 8.82 8.14 11.12
C GLU A 303 7.51 8.94 11.24
N TYR A 304 7.00 9.46 10.12
CA TYR A 304 5.73 10.19 10.11
C TYR A 304 4.54 9.26 10.38
N VAL A 305 4.57 8.01 9.92
CA VAL A 305 3.52 7.02 10.21
C VAL A 305 3.42 6.84 11.73
N LYS A 306 4.56 6.72 12.43
CA LYS A 306 4.56 6.54 13.89
C LYS A 306 4.00 7.73 14.68
N LYS A 307 4.06 8.95 14.12
CA LYS A 307 3.74 10.20 14.84
C LYS A 307 2.39 10.80 14.49
N MET A 308 1.86 10.46 13.33
CA MET A 308 0.74 11.16 12.73
C MET A 308 -0.48 10.24 12.64
N THR A 309 -1.69 10.79 12.63
CA THR A 309 -2.93 10.02 12.84
C THR A 309 -3.62 9.53 11.57
N GLN A 310 -3.06 9.82 10.40
CA GLN A 310 -3.64 9.55 9.07
C GLN A 310 -3.32 8.16 8.51
N TRP A 311 -2.83 7.26 9.35
CA TRP A 311 -2.34 5.95 8.96
C TRP A 311 -2.86 4.88 9.91
N MET A 312 -3.62 3.93 9.39
CA MET A 312 -3.91 2.67 10.08
C MET A 312 -2.71 1.74 9.86
N VAL A 313 -2.15 1.18 10.94
CA VAL A 313 -1.09 0.17 10.85
C VAL A 313 -1.68 -1.19 11.11
N ILE A 314 -1.46 -2.13 10.20
CA ILE A 314 -1.95 -3.50 10.28
C ILE A 314 -0.80 -4.49 10.38
N GLY A 315 -1.05 -5.60 11.07
CA GLY A 315 -0.09 -6.68 11.27
C GLY A 315 -0.75 -8.05 11.12
N PRO A 316 0.06 -9.11 11.20
CA PRO A 316 -0.45 -10.48 11.24
C PRO A 316 -1.30 -10.74 12.49
N VAL A 317 -2.01 -11.87 12.50
CA VAL A 317 -2.86 -12.28 13.63
C VAL A 317 -2.02 -12.68 14.84
N ASP A 318 -0.94 -13.43 14.62
CA ASP A 318 0.05 -13.73 15.64
C ASP A 318 1.23 -12.75 15.52
N VAL A 319 1.80 -12.31 16.63
CA VAL A 319 2.95 -11.39 16.63
C VAL A 319 4.22 -12.06 16.09
N GLU A 320 4.30 -13.39 16.18
CA GLU A 320 5.42 -14.18 15.65
C GLU A 320 5.26 -14.52 14.16
N ASP A 321 4.07 -14.26 13.59
CA ASP A 321 3.83 -14.50 12.18
C ASP A 321 4.54 -13.44 11.30
N PRO A 322 4.83 -13.78 10.04
CA PRO A 322 5.44 -12.82 9.14
C PRO A 322 4.55 -11.61 8.81
N SER A 323 5.20 -10.47 8.58
CA SER A 323 4.57 -9.21 8.20
C SER A 323 3.98 -9.21 6.79
N LEU A 324 2.97 -8.37 6.60
CA LEU A 324 2.03 -8.41 5.47
C LEU A 324 2.52 -7.70 4.18
N GLU A 325 3.74 -7.20 4.12
CA GLU A 325 4.26 -6.44 2.97
C GLU A 325 4.26 -7.23 1.65
N GLY A 326 3.52 -6.74 0.67
CA GLY A 326 3.37 -7.41 -0.63
C GLY A 326 2.68 -8.77 -0.53
N VAL A 327 1.89 -9.00 0.52
CA VAL A 327 1.11 -10.22 0.76
C VAL A 327 -0.35 -9.96 0.42
N ALA A 328 -1.00 -10.92 -0.23
CA ALA A 328 -2.43 -10.87 -0.47
C ALA A 328 -3.21 -11.15 0.83
N PRO A 329 -4.44 -10.61 1.00
CA PRO A 329 -5.18 -9.81 0.01
C PRO A 329 -4.86 -8.32 0.05
N PHE A 330 -4.23 -7.80 1.10
CA PHE A 330 -4.12 -6.35 1.29
C PHE A 330 -3.28 -5.66 0.20
N PHE A 331 -2.07 -6.18 -0.05
CA PHE A 331 -1.05 -5.47 -0.82
C PHE A 331 -0.64 -6.19 -2.10
N LYS A 332 -1.49 -7.14 -2.56
CA LYS A 332 -1.28 -7.92 -3.78
C LYS A 332 -2.59 -8.55 -4.25
N PHE A 333 -2.80 -8.58 -5.57
CA PHE A 333 -3.85 -9.29 -6.34
C PHE A 333 -5.31 -8.91 -6.09
N PHE A 334 -5.69 -8.42 -4.91
CA PHE A 334 -7.09 -8.34 -4.53
C PHE A 334 -7.68 -6.93 -4.59
N ILE A 335 -6.88 -5.87 -4.49
CA ILE A 335 -7.41 -4.50 -4.40
C ILE A 335 -6.77 -3.63 -5.50
N GLN A 336 -7.62 -2.90 -6.22
CA GLN A 336 -7.20 -1.90 -7.22
C GLN A 336 -8.15 -0.70 -7.21
N PRO A 337 -7.74 0.46 -7.75
CA PRO A 337 -8.66 1.55 -8.02
C PRO A 337 -9.64 1.17 -9.14
N VAL A 338 -10.95 1.25 -8.86
CA VAL A 338 -12.01 1.10 -9.87
C VAL A 338 -13.15 2.04 -9.49
N TYR A 339 -13.30 3.15 -10.21
CA TYR A 339 -14.36 4.13 -10.03
C TYR A 339 -14.37 5.15 -11.17
N GLN A 340 -15.54 5.45 -11.73
CA GLN A 340 -15.76 6.72 -12.43
C GLN A 340 -16.95 7.50 -11.86
N PRO A 341 -16.89 8.84 -11.87
CA PRO A 341 -17.98 9.68 -11.38
C PRO A 341 -19.30 9.46 -12.14
N THR A 342 -19.19 9.16 -13.43
CA THR A 342 -20.31 8.95 -14.34
C THR A 342 -20.79 7.51 -14.42
N ASP A 343 -20.29 6.60 -13.56
CA ASP A 343 -20.68 5.18 -13.57
C ASP A 343 -22.19 4.99 -13.44
N LEU A 344 -22.85 5.84 -12.65
CA LEU A 344 -24.29 5.76 -12.41
C LEU A 344 -25.14 6.38 -13.53
N GLU A 345 -24.51 7.04 -14.50
CA GLU A 345 -25.17 7.70 -15.63
C GLU A 345 -25.13 6.83 -16.90
N SER A 346 -24.37 5.73 -16.88
CA SER A 346 -24.20 4.87 -18.05
C SER A 346 -25.32 3.85 -18.20
N ALA A 347 -25.48 3.30 -19.40
CA ALA A 347 -26.52 2.30 -19.68
C ALA A 347 -26.33 1.01 -18.87
N ASP A 348 -25.09 0.68 -18.54
CA ASP A 348 -24.58 -0.46 -17.76
C ASP A 348 -24.31 -0.08 -16.29
N TRP A 349 -25.05 0.88 -15.73
CA TRP A 349 -24.77 1.41 -14.38
C TRP A 349 -24.82 0.37 -13.26
N GLU A 350 -25.64 -0.69 -13.39
CA GLU A 350 -25.73 -1.77 -12.39
C GLU A 350 -24.41 -2.54 -12.32
N GLU A 351 -23.87 -2.94 -13.47
CA GLU A 351 -22.58 -3.62 -13.59
C GLU A 351 -21.46 -2.73 -13.04
N LYS A 352 -21.44 -1.43 -13.37
CA LYS A 352 -20.44 -0.51 -12.84
C LYS A 352 -20.59 -0.22 -11.35
N LEU A 353 -21.82 -0.22 -10.84
CA LEU A 353 -22.09 -0.10 -9.41
C LEU A 353 -21.58 -1.31 -8.63
N LEU A 354 -21.74 -2.51 -9.19
CA LEU A 354 -21.31 -3.77 -8.57
C LEU A 354 -19.83 -4.08 -8.82
N GLY A 355 -19.24 -3.59 -9.90
CA GLY A 355 -17.85 -3.81 -10.30
C GLY A 355 -16.81 -2.93 -9.58
N ARG A 356 -17.21 -2.13 -8.59
CA ARG A 356 -16.32 -1.15 -7.93
C ARG A 356 -16.07 -1.47 -6.47
N PHE A 357 -14.95 -0.95 -5.98
CA PHE A 357 -14.66 -0.91 -4.56
C PHE A 357 -15.37 0.25 -3.86
N LEU A 358 -15.87 -0.04 -2.67
CA LEU A 358 -16.49 0.94 -1.78
C LEU A 358 -15.90 0.81 -0.39
N VAL A 359 -15.47 1.92 0.18
CA VAL A 359 -15.05 1.99 1.58
C VAL A 359 -16.13 2.69 2.38
N GLU A 360 -16.63 1.98 3.38
CA GLU A 360 -17.68 2.44 4.28
C GLU A 360 -17.20 2.40 5.72
N VAL A 361 -17.91 3.13 6.58
CA VAL A 361 -17.59 3.26 7.99
C VAL A 361 -18.76 2.84 8.86
N LYS A 362 -18.44 2.35 10.05
CA LYS A 362 -19.42 2.18 11.13
C LYS A 362 -18.92 2.94 12.34
N TYR A 363 -19.73 3.87 12.82
CA TYR A 363 -19.41 4.69 13.98
C TYR A 363 -19.52 3.90 15.29
N ASP A 364 -18.80 4.32 16.32
CA ASP A 364 -18.89 3.71 17.65
C ASP A 364 -20.33 3.75 18.17
N GLY A 365 -20.84 2.59 18.59
CA GLY A 365 -22.21 2.43 19.09
C GLY A 365 -23.28 2.41 17.99
N SER A 366 -22.90 2.49 16.71
CA SER A 366 -23.80 2.26 15.57
C SER A 366 -23.79 0.80 15.15
N GLU A 367 -24.96 0.28 14.77
CA GLU A 367 -25.10 -1.02 14.10
C GLU A 367 -25.10 -0.89 12.57
N GLU A 368 -25.27 0.33 12.05
CA GLU A 368 -25.41 0.60 10.62
C GLU A 368 -24.08 1.04 10.00
N TRP A 369 -23.78 0.46 8.83
CA TRP A 369 -22.74 0.94 7.92
C TRP A 369 -23.21 2.20 7.19
N GLN A 370 -22.29 3.14 7.00
CA GLN A 370 -22.55 4.44 6.39
C GLN A 370 -21.47 4.74 5.33
N PRO A 371 -21.79 5.58 4.32
CA PRO A 371 -20.80 6.09 3.40
C PRO A 371 -19.63 6.76 4.14
N MET A 372 -18.44 6.74 3.52
CA MET A 372 -17.27 7.44 4.04
C MET A 372 -17.58 8.93 4.28
N PRO A 373 -17.28 9.49 5.46
CA PRO A 373 -17.42 10.93 5.72
C PRO A 373 -16.52 11.76 4.80
N VAL A 374 -17.00 12.95 4.47
CA VAL A 374 -16.34 13.85 3.52
C VAL A 374 -15.49 14.89 4.26
N PHE A 375 -14.20 14.96 3.93
CA PHE A 375 -13.27 15.94 4.48
C PHE A 375 -12.40 16.54 3.38
N GLU A 376 -12.19 17.85 3.43
CA GLU A 376 -11.39 18.59 2.45
C GLU A 376 -10.23 19.33 3.10
N LEU A 377 -9.06 19.24 2.48
CA LEU A 377 -7.83 19.85 2.94
C LEU A 377 -7.23 20.72 1.84
N GLU A 378 -6.82 21.93 2.20
CA GLU A 378 -6.19 22.83 1.24
C GLU A 378 -4.72 22.47 0.99
N ARG A 379 -4.28 22.41 -0.27
CA ARG A 379 -2.95 21.90 -0.69
C ARG A 379 -1.74 22.59 -0.03
N ASN A 380 -1.84 23.89 0.24
CA ASN A 380 -0.67 24.72 0.57
C ASN A 380 -0.67 25.29 2.00
N PHE A 381 -1.62 24.89 2.85
CA PHE A 381 -1.73 25.39 4.21
C PHE A 381 -1.19 24.38 5.24
N PRO A 382 -0.93 24.76 6.50
CA PRO A 382 -0.71 23.79 7.57
C PRO A 382 -1.90 22.81 7.68
N LEU A 383 -1.65 21.59 8.16
CA LEU A 383 -2.76 20.67 8.42
C LEU A 383 -3.61 21.25 9.57
N PRO A 384 -4.94 21.44 9.40
CA PRO A 384 -5.75 22.00 10.45
C PRO A 384 -5.87 21.02 11.63
N GLY A 385 -6.02 21.54 12.84
CA GLY A 385 -6.02 20.71 14.06
C GLY A 385 -7.06 19.59 14.05
N TRP A 386 -8.27 19.88 13.54
CA TRP A 386 -9.37 18.91 13.43
C TRP A 386 -9.02 17.70 12.56
N ALA A 387 -8.12 17.85 11.59
CA ALA A 387 -7.75 16.76 10.69
C ALA A 387 -7.02 15.62 11.41
N ASN A 388 -6.50 15.85 12.62
CA ASN A 388 -5.87 14.79 13.39
C ASN A 388 -6.86 13.86 14.10
N SER A 389 -8.13 14.28 14.23
CA SER A 389 -9.19 13.57 14.97
C SER A 389 -10.47 13.39 14.13
N ALA A 390 -10.39 13.61 12.81
CA ALA A 390 -11.54 13.58 11.90
C ALA A 390 -12.28 12.22 11.88
N LEU A 391 -11.58 11.13 12.19
CA LEU A 391 -12.08 9.76 12.18
C LEU A 391 -12.16 9.13 13.58
N ASP A 392 -12.03 9.91 14.66
CA ASP A 392 -12.02 9.43 16.06
C ASP A 392 -13.27 8.63 16.46
N LYS A 393 -14.40 8.86 15.77
CA LYS A 393 -15.68 8.18 16.04
C LYS A 393 -15.93 6.97 15.17
N VAL A 394 -15.03 6.67 14.23
CA VAL A 394 -15.16 5.52 13.34
C VAL A 394 -14.62 4.29 14.07
N GLY A 395 -15.52 3.40 14.47
CA GLY A 395 -15.16 2.15 15.14
C GLY A 395 -14.77 1.03 14.18
N HIS A 396 -15.30 1.04 12.95
CA HIS A 396 -14.94 0.08 11.91
C HIS A 396 -14.87 0.72 10.53
N PHE A 397 -14.00 0.16 9.69
CA PHE A 397 -14.02 0.37 8.24
C PHE A 397 -14.37 -0.96 7.56
N ARG A 398 -15.06 -0.90 6.43
CA ARG A 398 -15.10 -2.04 5.51
C ARG A 398 -14.72 -1.61 4.10
N ILE A 399 -14.00 -2.48 3.41
CA ILE A 399 -13.81 -2.41 1.97
C ILE A 399 -14.75 -3.46 1.37
N LEU A 400 -15.77 -3.01 0.66
CA LEU A 400 -16.61 -3.85 -0.19
C LEU A 400 -15.88 -4.12 -1.50
N PHE A 401 -15.91 -5.38 -1.89
CA PHE A 401 -15.29 -5.86 -3.11
C PHE A 401 -16.32 -5.87 -4.25
N PRO A 402 -15.85 -5.76 -5.50
CA PRO A 402 -16.67 -6.04 -6.66
C PRO A 402 -17.41 -7.37 -6.56
N ILE A 403 -18.70 -7.37 -6.89
CA ILE A 403 -19.53 -8.56 -7.00
C ILE A 403 -19.85 -8.73 -8.47
N ASP A 404 -19.37 -9.81 -9.08
CA ASP A 404 -19.78 -10.13 -10.44
C ASP A 404 -21.09 -10.90 -10.39
N ASP A 405 -22.11 -10.38 -11.08
CA ASP A 405 -23.41 -11.05 -11.25
C ASP A 405 -23.34 -12.15 -12.32
N ASN A 406 -22.19 -12.82 -12.44
CA ASN A 406 -22.07 -14.05 -13.21
C ASN A 406 -22.81 -15.13 -12.41
N GLY A 407 -24.14 -15.13 -12.50
CA GLY A 407 -25.08 -15.98 -11.77
C GLY A 407 -24.71 -17.46 -11.77
N GLY A 408 -23.82 -17.83 -10.85
CA GLY A 408 -23.26 -19.16 -10.69
C GLY A 408 -23.35 -19.57 -9.24
N ASN A 409 -24.49 -20.16 -8.88
CA ASN A 409 -24.55 -21.18 -7.84
C ASN A 409 -23.81 -22.44 -8.29
#